data_AF-A0A379CAK3-F1
#
_entry.id   AF-A0A379CAK3-F1
#
_cell.length_a   1.000
_cell.length_b   1.000
_cell.length_c   1.000
_cell.angle_alpha   90.00
_cell.angle_beta   90.00
_cell.angle_gamma   90.00
#
_symmetry.space_group_name_H-M   'P 1'
#
loop_
_entity.id
_entity.type
_entity.pdbx_description
1 polymer ?
#
loop_
_entity_poly.entity_id
_entity_poly.type
_entity_poly.pdbx_seq_one_letter_code
_entity_poly.pdbx_strand_id
1 'polypeptide(L)' 'MNKQNIKLLCFLFVIFSLMGCMNTATRLWNSGPYMSDEKRKIYDICDDETDKFYSEENQRELWYKFWNECLKTKENQ' A
#
# COMPACT_ATOMS: atom_id res chain seq x y z
N MET A 1 20.80 22.09 4.96
CA MET A 1 19.71 21.33 4.32
C MET A 1 19.24 22.12 3.10
N ASN A 2 19.46 21.62 1.88
CA ASN A 2 19.21 22.37 0.65
C ASN A 2 17.70 22.54 0.37
N LYS A 3 17.31 23.66 -0.28
CA LYS A 3 15.90 23.94 -0.67
C LYS A 3 15.25 22.78 -1.45
N GLN A 4 16.02 22.03 -2.24
CA GLN A 4 15.53 20.85 -2.95
C GLN A 4 15.20 19.68 -2.01
N ASN A 5 15.99 19.46 -0.97
CA ASN A 5 15.75 18.39 0.03
C ASN A 5 14.48 18.68 0.84
N ILE A 6 14.20 19.96 1.12
CA ILE A 6 12.97 20.37 1.83
C ILE A 6 11.73 20.12 0.97
N LYS A 7 11.79 20.46 -0.33
CA LYS A 7 10.67 20.19 -1.25
C LYS A 7 10.37 18.70 -1.38
N LEU A 8 11.42 17.86 -1.47
CA LEU A 8 11.26 16.41 -1.53
C LEU A 8 10.64 15.85 -0.24
N LEU A 9 11.09 16.31 0.93
CA LEU A 9 10.52 15.91 2.22
C LEU A 9 9.04 16.30 2.36
N CYS A 10 8.66 17.51 1.93
CA CYS A 10 7.25 17.91 1.94
C CYS A 10 6.41 17.07 0.98
N PHE A 11 6.93 16.76 -0.20
CA PHE A 11 6.22 15.92 -1.18
C PHE A 11 6.02 14.49 -0.66
N LEU A 12 7.06 13.89 -0.07
CA LEU A 12 6.98 12.59 0.57
C LEU A 12 5.98 12.60 1.73
N PHE A 13 6.00 13.64 2.57
CA PHE A 13 5.05 13.77 3.69
C PHE A 13 3.60 13.82 3.23
N VAL A 14 3.29 14.54 2.14
CA VAL A 14 1.95 14.56 1.54
C VAL A 14 1.55 13.19 1.03
N ILE A 15 2.44 12.49 0.31
CA ILE A 15 2.17 11.14 -0.21
C ILE A 15 1.93 10.13 0.93
N PHE A 16 2.77 10.13 1.97
CA PHE A 16 2.61 9.23 3.12
C PHE A 16 1.32 9.53 3.89
N SER A 17 0.96 10.81 4.05
CA SER A 17 -0.30 11.22 4.68
C SER A 17 -1.52 10.76 3.86
N LEU A 18 -1.44 10.85 2.53
CA LEU A 18 -2.50 10.39 1.64
C LEU A 18 -2.66 8.86 1.65
N MET A 19 -1.56 8.09 1.72
CA MET A 19 -1.62 6.63 1.82
C MET A 19 -2.32 6.15 3.10
N GLY A 20 -2.00 6.74 4.26
CA GLY A 20 -2.66 6.39 5.53
C GLY A 20 -4.15 6.75 5.56
N CYS A 21 -4.51 7.87 4.92
CA CYS A 21 -5.91 8.28 4.75
C CYS A 21 -6.68 7.34 3.81
N MET A 22 -6.04 6.78 2.78
CA MET A 22 -6.69 5.90 1.81
C MET A 22 -7.11 4.56 2.45
N ASN A 23 -6.27 3.97 3.31
CA ASN A 23 -6.66 2.76 4.07
C ASN A 23 -7.82 3.05 5.03
N THR A 24 -7.76 4.17 5.75
CA THR A 24 -8.82 4.55 6.70
C THR A 24 -10.13 4.87 5.98
N ALA A 25 -10.07 5.59 4.86
CA ALA A 25 -11.24 5.93 4.05
C ALA A 25 -11.83 4.71 3.35
N THR A 26 -11.00 3.81 2.82
CA THR A 26 -11.43 2.53 2.22
C THR A 26 -12.13 1.67 3.26
N ARG A 27 -11.54 1.55 4.46
CA ARG A 27 -12.16 0.81 5.56
C ARG A 27 -13.45 1.46 6.01
N LEU A 28 -13.51 2.78 6.19
CA LEU A 28 -14.73 3.50 6.59
C LEU A 28 -15.83 3.44 5.52
N TRP A 29 -15.46 3.50 4.24
CA TRP A 29 -16.39 3.38 3.11
C TRP A 29 -16.95 1.96 3.00
N ASN A 30 -16.09 0.96 3.17
CA ASN A 30 -16.48 -0.43 3.10
C ASN A 30 -17.17 -0.93 4.37
N SER A 31 -16.81 -0.46 5.57
CA SER A 31 -17.39 -0.88 6.85
C SER A 31 -18.47 0.06 7.41
N GLY A 32 -18.79 1.14 6.68
CA GLY A 32 -19.67 2.24 7.11
C GLY A 32 -21.13 1.82 7.41
N PRO A 33 -21.98 2.76 7.88
CA PRO A 33 -23.34 2.46 8.36
C PRO A 33 -24.29 1.88 7.29
N TYR A 34 -23.86 1.84 6.04
CA TYR A 34 -24.60 1.31 4.89
C TYR A 34 -24.25 -0.15 4.56
N MET A 35 -23.27 -0.76 5.25
CA MET A 35 -22.93 -2.17 5.07
C MET A 35 -23.68 -3.03 6.10
N SER A 36 -24.34 -4.10 5.63
CA SER A 36 -24.97 -5.09 6.51
C SER A 36 -23.92 -5.86 7.30
N ASP A 37 -24.28 -6.37 8.48
CA ASP A 37 -23.35 -7.11 9.35
C ASP A 37 -22.74 -8.35 8.67
N GLU A 38 -23.49 -8.99 7.77
CA GLU A 38 -23.00 -10.10 6.95
C GLU A 38 -21.88 -9.65 6.00
N LYS A 39 -22.08 -8.54 5.28
CA LYS A 39 -21.09 -8.00 4.37
C LYS A 39 -19.85 -7.50 5.10
N ARG A 40 -20.00 -6.96 6.31
CA ARG A 40 -18.88 -6.53 7.15
C ARG A 40 -17.98 -7.71 7.53
N LYS A 41 -18.58 -8.84 7.94
CA LYS A 41 -17.82 -10.06 8.23
C LYS A 41 -17.05 -10.59 7.03
N ILE A 42 -17.67 -10.56 5.85
CA ILE A 42 -16.99 -10.97 4.62
C ILE A 42 -15.82 -10.04 4.31
N TYR A 43 -16.01 -8.72 4.45
CA TYR A 43 -14.95 -7.74 4.27
C TYR A 43 -13.79 -7.98 5.25
N ASP A 44 -14.08 -8.15 6.55
CA ASP A 44 -13.06 -8.37 7.57
C ASP A 44 -12.24 -9.64 7.27
N ILE A 45 -12.87 -10.72 6.80
CA ILE A 45 -12.17 -11.94 6.36
C ILE A 45 -11.26 -11.65 5.16
N CYS A 46 -11.76 -10.93 4.16
CA CYS A 46 -10.96 -10.59 2.98
C CYS A 46 -9.79 -9.66 3.35
N ASP A 47 -9.98 -8.70 4.26
CA ASP A 47 -8.95 -7.78 4.75
C ASP A 47 -7.85 -8.57 5.49
N ASP A 48 -8.24 -9.46 6.41
CA ASP A 48 -7.33 -10.35 7.15
C ASP A 48 -6.54 -11.30 6.22
N GLU A 49 -7.18 -11.83 5.18
CA GLU A 49 -6.50 -12.63 4.17
C GLU A 49 -5.54 -11.81 3.34
N THR A 50 -5.95 -10.60 2.96
CA THR A 50 -5.15 -9.66 2.17
C THR A 50 -3.91 -9.21 2.96
N ASP A 51 -4.03 -8.91 4.24
CA ASP A 51 -2.91 -8.55 5.13
C ASP A 51 -1.85 -9.66 5.22
N LYS A 52 -2.26 -10.94 5.16
CA LYS A 52 -1.29 -12.07 5.09
C LYS A 52 -0.45 -12.04 3.81
N PHE A 53 -1.03 -11.62 2.69
CA PHE A 53 -0.29 -11.45 1.43
C PHE A 53 0.57 -10.17 1.42
N TYR A 54 0.10 -9.10 2.07
CA TYR A 54 0.79 -7.82 2.17
C TYR A 54 1.71 -7.69 3.38
N SER A 55 2.14 -8.80 4.01
CA SER A 55 3.17 -8.75 5.04
C SER A 55 4.43 -8.05 4.51
N GLU A 56 5.11 -7.27 5.35
CA GLU A 56 6.33 -6.54 4.94
C GLU A 56 7.39 -7.47 4.33
N GLU A 57 7.43 -8.72 4.77
CA GLU A 57 8.30 -9.78 4.25
C GLU A 57 7.92 -10.17 2.81
N ASN A 58 6.63 -10.47 2.56
CA ASN A 58 6.13 -10.82 1.24
C ASN A 58 6.27 -9.65 0.25
N GLN A 59 5.98 -8.42 0.69
CA GLN A 59 6.16 -7.23 -0.15
C GLN A 59 7.63 -7.02 -0.52
N ARG A 60 8.56 -7.20 0.43
CA ARG A 60 9.99 -7.08 0.17
C ARG A 60 10.48 -8.13 -0.82
N GLU A 61 10.01 -9.38 -0.70
CA GLU A 61 10.36 -10.45 -1.64
C GLU A 61 9.84 -10.16 -3.05
N LEU A 62 8.60 -9.71 -3.19
CA LEU A 62 8.00 -9.32 -4.47
C LEU A 62 8.74 -8.16 -5.11
N TRP A 63 9.10 -7.13 -4.33
CA TRP A 63 9.89 -6.01 -4.82
C TRP A 63 11.28 -6.42 -5.29
N TYR A 64 11.95 -7.32 -4.55
CA TYR A 64 13.25 -7.87 -4.96
C TYR A 64 13.15 -8.65 -6.28
N LYS A 65 12.14 -9.50 -6.44
CA LYS A 65 11.90 -10.25 -7.69
C LYS A 65 11.66 -9.31 -8.86
N PHE A 66 10.77 -8.34 -8.69
CA PHE A 66 10.48 -7.33 -9.71
C PHE A 66 11.74 -6.55 -10.11
N TRP A 67 12.50 -6.08 -9.14
CA TRP A 67 13.74 -5.33 -9.39
C TRP A 67 14.77 -6.15 -10.18
N ASN A 68 14.96 -7.42 -9.81
CA ASN A 68 15.88 -8.32 -10.51
C ASN A 68 15.46 -8.59 -11.96
N GLU A 69 14.18 -8.82 -12.22
CA GLU A 69 13.68 -8.99 -13.60
C GLU A 69 13.85 -7.72 -14.43
N CYS A 70 13.66 -6.54 -13.81
CA CYS A 70 13.87 -5.26 -14.47
C CYS A 70 15.36 -5.05 -14.85
N LEU A 71 16.28 -5.44 -13.97
CA LEU A 71 17.72 -5.40 -14.25
C LEU A 71 18.13 -6.37 -15.36
N LYS A 72 17.66 -7.62 -15.31
CA LYS A 72 17.91 -8.61 -16.37
C LYS A 72 17.42 -8.13 -17.73
N THR A 73 16.25 -7.50 -17.78
CA THR A 73 15.69 -6.97 -19.03
C THR A 73 16.57 -5.86 -19.59
N LYS A 74 17.12 -5.01 -18.71
CA LYS A 74 18.01 -3.91 -19.09
C LYS A 74 19.41 -4.39 -19.53
N GLU A 75 19.93 -5.45 -18.95
CA GLU A 75 21.24 -6.03 -19.32
C GLU A 75 21.19 -6.81 -20.64
N ASN A 76 20.01 -7.27 -21.06
CA ASN A 76 19.78 -7.97 -22.33
C ASN A 76 19.32 -7.04 -23.48
N GLN A 77 19.36 -5.70 -23.28
CA GLN A 77 19.13 -4.67 -24.29
C GLN A 77 20.43 -3.94 -24.63
#